data_AF-A0A397RML7-F1
#
_entry.id   AF-A0A397RML7-F1
#
_cell.length_a   1.000
_cell.length_b   1.000
_cell.length_c   1.000
_cell.angle_alpha   90.00
_cell.angle_beta   90.00
_cell.angle_gamma   90.00
#
_symmetry.space_group_name_H-M   'P 1'
#
loop_
_entity.id
_entity.type
_entity.pdbx_description
1 polymer ?
#
loop_
_entity_poly.entity_id
_entity_poly.type
_entity_poly.pdbx_seq_one_letter_code
_entity_poly.pdbx_strand_id
1 'polypeptide(L)'
;MKVKNRLAAAIAALATMGHTAMSSLRNEDKDKAQGAQERYLGFQEGLESVDEILLKNTLNSIELPEEPEDTFLLDTFIDDIIINWSSSNERIISINGGTANVLHPRGGVDQKVKITASAFLRDAAVSRDFEITVAALEDDSMTIADVLNSKVGSRVSMHGIVSAFLYASGDHPEYRAGFYVTDSTGTVYVYGNMAEDVEVGDEVYVSGIKSVRFNTPQVYNPYNLTIISRNNTPSWDAVDTSKTVEEIYNLGKDAVGNVYEFDAHVSKNQYGLYTLKDINYKENGAAFKYYFAGTITPDAENYASELRGKENQIVRVKFAVGANQDWDLRGDVLDIVSYEKEEEKDSQESWEPF
;
A
#
# COMPACT_ATOMS: atom_id res chain seq x y z
N MET A 1 -9.39 -29.32 46.38
CA MET A 1 -9.91 -28.09 47.03
C MET A 1 -9.46 -27.93 48.50
N LYS A 2 -9.57 -28.95 49.38
CA LYS A 2 -9.19 -28.85 50.81
C LYS A 2 -7.69 -28.64 51.13
N VAL A 3 -6.77 -29.04 50.26
CA VAL A 3 -5.31 -28.88 50.49
C VAL A 3 -4.83 -27.48 50.09
N LYS A 4 -5.33 -26.91 48.99
CA LYS A 4 -5.04 -25.52 48.56
C LYS A 4 -5.50 -24.48 49.61
N ASN A 5 -6.68 -24.68 50.22
CA ASN A 5 -7.18 -23.75 51.25
C ASN A 5 -6.41 -23.83 52.58
N ARG A 6 -5.87 -25.01 52.94
CA ARG A 6 -5.05 -25.16 54.15
C ARG A 6 -3.65 -24.57 54.00
N LEU A 7 -3.07 -24.65 52.80
CA LEU A 7 -1.77 -24.06 52.50
C LEU A 7 -1.87 -22.53 52.40
N ALA A 8 -2.91 -22.00 51.74
CA ALA A 8 -3.19 -20.56 51.68
C ALA A 8 -3.47 -19.96 53.07
N ALA A 9 -4.21 -20.67 53.94
CA ALA A 9 -4.46 -20.21 55.31
C ALA A 9 -3.20 -20.24 56.20
N ALA A 10 -2.33 -21.25 56.06
CA ALA A 10 -1.07 -21.31 56.79
C ALA A 10 -0.06 -20.22 56.33
N ILE A 11 -0.10 -19.85 55.05
CA ILE A 11 0.77 -18.83 54.46
C ILE A 11 0.24 -17.41 54.74
N ALA A 12 -1.08 -17.20 54.69
CA ALA A 12 -1.71 -15.96 55.13
C ALA A 12 -1.43 -15.67 56.61
N ALA A 13 -1.43 -16.70 57.47
CA ALA A 13 -1.05 -16.58 58.87
C ALA A 13 0.40 -16.09 59.07
N LEU A 14 1.32 -16.53 58.20
CA LEU A 14 2.71 -16.05 58.16
C LEU A 14 2.83 -14.60 57.65
N ALA A 15 2.00 -14.19 56.68
CA ALA A 15 1.98 -12.82 56.16
C ALA A 15 1.34 -11.80 57.14
N THR A 16 0.38 -12.22 57.97
CA THR A 16 -0.21 -11.38 59.04
C THR A 16 0.67 -11.22 60.29
N MET A 17 1.82 -11.91 60.37
CA MET A 17 2.84 -11.57 61.37
C MET A 17 3.48 -10.23 61.00
N GLY A 18 2.79 -9.14 61.33
CA GLY A 18 3.19 -7.78 61.02
C GLY A 18 4.59 -7.43 61.54
N HIS A 19 5.11 -6.31 61.05
CA HIS A 19 6.46 -5.75 61.25
C HIS A 19 7.05 -5.91 62.67
N THR A 20 6.22 -5.93 63.71
CA THR A 20 6.61 -6.10 65.11
C THR A 20 7.17 -7.49 65.45
N ALA A 21 6.80 -8.55 64.72
CA ALA A 21 7.28 -9.91 64.96
C ALA A 21 8.60 -10.24 64.24
N MET A 22 8.92 -9.53 63.15
CA MET A 22 10.16 -9.74 62.40
C MET A 22 11.39 -9.11 63.08
N SER A 23 11.22 -8.06 63.89
CA SER A 23 12.34 -7.34 64.51
C SER A 23 13.08 -8.16 65.59
N SER A 24 12.45 -9.19 66.15
CA SER A 24 13.00 -10.06 67.21
C SER A 24 13.71 -11.33 66.72
N LEU A 25 13.72 -11.59 65.40
CA LEU A 25 14.38 -12.76 64.80
C LEU A 25 15.89 -12.53 64.62
N ARG A 26 16.68 -13.63 64.72
CA ARG A 26 18.11 -13.62 64.38
C ARG A 26 18.28 -13.39 62.87
N ASN A 27 19.38 -12.76 62.45
CA ASN A 27 19.58 -12.32 61.06
C ASN A 27 19.43 -13.48 60.03
N GLU A 28 19.91 -14.68 60.35
CA GLU A 28 19.77 -15.86 59.48
C GLU A 28 18.31 -16.30 59.24
N ASP A 29 17.40 -16.02 60.19
CA ASP A 29 15.98 -16.33 60.06
C ASP A 29 15.24 -15.27 59.25
N LYS A 30 15.75 -14.02 59.23
CA LYS A 30 15.23 -12.93 58.39
C LYS A 30 15.53 -13.19 56.91
N ASP A 31 16.75 -13.60 56.58
CA ASP A 31 17.16 -13.90 55.20
C ASP A 31 16.37 -15.09 54.62
N LYS A 32 16.11 -16.13 55.44
CA LYS A 32 15.26 -17.26 55.04
C LYS A 32 13.80 -16.86 54.85
N ALA A 33 13.27 -15.99 55.70
CA ALA A 33 11.90 -15.47 55.57
C ALA A 33 11.74 -14.60 54.32
N GLN A 34 12.72 -13.72 54.04
CA GLN A 34 12.72 -12.89 52.84
C GLN A 34 12.80 -13.74 51.56
N GLY A 35 13.70 -14.72 51.50
CA GLY A 35 13.79 -15.64 50.37
C GLY A 35 12.56 -16.56 50.21
N ALA A 36 11.78 -16.80 51.27
CA ALA A 36 10.49 -17.49 51.18
C ALA A 36 9.38 -16.57 50.65
N GLN A 37 9.40 -15.29 51.04
CA GLN A 37 8.46 -14.28 50.55
C GLN A 37 8.69 -13.95 49.06
N GLU A 38 9.94 -13.81 48.63
CA GLU A 38 10.30 -13.61 47.21
C GLU A 38 9.89 -14.82 46.34
N ARG A 39 10.07 -16.05 46.84
CA ARG A 39 9.58 -17.27 46.16
C ARG A 39 8.06 -17.36 46.13
N TYR A 40 7.36 -16.84 47.13
CA TYR A 40 5.90 -16.77 47.15
C TYR A 40 5.37 -15.74 46.16
N LEU A 41 5.97 -14.54 46.13
CA LEU A 41 5.63 -13.50 45.17
C LEU A 41 5.89 -13.98 43.73
N GLY A 42 7.05 -14.60 43.46
CA GLY A 42 7.34 -15.20 42.16
C GLY A 42 6.43 -16.39 41.80
N PHE A 43 5.89 -17.12 42.79
CA PHE A 43 4.89 -18.17 42.55
C PHE A 43 3.49 -17.61 42.29
N GLN A 44 3.12 -16.51 42.95
CA GLN A 44 1.87 -15.79 42.67
C GLN A 44 1.90 -15.12 41.29
N GLU A 45 3.03 -14.55 40.89
CA GLU A 45 3.25 -13.96 39.56
C GLU A 45 3.15 -14.98 38.42
N GLY A 46 3.34 -16.28 38.70
CA GLY A 46 3.24 -17.36 37.71
C GLY A 46 1.89 -18.08 37.68
N LEU A 47 0.92 -17.69 38.50
CA LEU A 47 -0.42 -18.31 38.52
C LEU A 47 -1.40 -17.46 37.73
N GLU A 48 -1.92 -18.01 36.63
CA GLU A 48 -3.04 -17.41 35.90
C GLU A 48 -4.21 -17.16 36.84
N SER A 49 -4.79 -15.96 36.74
CA SER A 49 -5.96 -15.62 37.56
C SER A 49 -7.16 -16.48 37.16
N VAL A 50 -8.11 -16.66 38.08
CA VAL A 50 -9.37 -17.37 37.76
C VAL A 50 -10.11 -16.66 36.62
N ASP A 51 -10.04 -15.33 36.60
CA ASP A 51 -10.65 -14.50 35.56
C ASP A 51 -9.97 -14.75 34.20
N GLU A 52 -8.63 -14.85 34.13
CA GLU A 52 -7.91 -15.22 32.89
C GLU A 52 -8.28 -16.61 32.36
N ILE A 53 -8.40 -17.61 33.24
CA ILE A 53 -8.81 -18.96 32.86
C ILE A 53 -10.23 -18.94 32.29
N LEU A 54 -11.14 -18.18 32.92
CA LEU A 54 -12.51 -18.02 32.45
C LEU A 54 -12.55 -17.32 31.08
N LEU A 55 -11.76 -16.26 30.88
CA LEU A 55 -11.65 -15.56 29.60
C LEU A 55 -11.13 -16.49 28.49
N LYS A 56 -10.07 -17.27 28.76
CA LYS A 56 -9.53 -18.25 27.79
C LYS A 56 -10.55 -19.31 27.41
N ASN A 57 -11.25 -19.88 28.40
CA ASN A 57 -12.27 -20.89 28.13
C ASN A 57 -13.43 -20.32 27.31
N THR A 58 -13.85 -19.08 27.62
CA THR A 58 -14.91 -18.38 26.87
C THR A 58 -14.50 -18.12 25.43
N LEU A 59 -13.29 -17.60 25.22
CA LEU A 59 -12.77 -17.39 23.87
C LEU A 59 -12.60 -18.71 23.10
N ASN A 60 -12.23 -19.80 23.78
CA ASN A 60 -12.09 -21.13 23.18
C ASN A 60 -13.43 -21.76 22.76
N SER A 61 -14.55 -21.36 23.37
CA SER A 61 -15.89 -21.84 22.98
C SER A 61 -16.50 -21.09 21.81
N ILE A 62 -15.94 -19.95 21.40
CA ILE A 62 -16.42 -19.22 20.22
C ILE A 62 -16.00 -19.96 18.95
N GLU A 63 -16.96 -20.12 18.06
CA GLU A 63 -16.79 -20.67 16.72
C GLU A 63 -17.19 -19.61 15.70
N LEU A 64 -16.31 -19.35 14.73
CA LEU A 64 -16.59 -18.47 13.59
C LEU A 64 -16.63 -19.32 12.31
N PRO A 65 -17.36 -18.88 11.27
CA PRO A 65 -17.27 -19.53 9.96
C PRO A 65 -15.84 -19.46 9.43
N GLU A 66 -15.27 -20.61 9.06
CA GLU A 66 -13.94 -20.68 8.43
C GLU A 66 -13.96 -20.04 7.04
N GLU A 67 -15.07 -20.21 6.31
CA GLU A 67 -15.31 -19.70 4.95
C GLU A 67 -16.71 -19.06 4.86
N PRO A 68 -16.88 -17.80 5.30
CA PRO A 68 -18.17 -17.13 5.23
C PRO A 68 -18.53 -16.76 3.79
N GLU A 69 -19.77 -17.06 3.39
CA GLU A 69 -20.35 -16.62 2.11
C GLU A 69 -20.97 -15.20 2.20
N ASP A 70 -21.26 -14.74 3.43
CA ASP A 70 -22.00 -13.50 3.68
C ASP A 70 -21.66 -12.96 5.09
N THR A 71 -22.27 -11.82 5.44
CA THR A 71 -22.23 -11.22 6.79
C THR A 71 -22.55 -12.23 7.89
N PHE A 72 -21.75 -12.21 8.96
CA PHE A 72 -21.96 -13.05 10.16
C PHE A 72 -21.94 -12.23 11.45
N LEU A 73 -22.49 -12.81 12.52
CA LEU A 73 -22.60 -12.17 13.83
C LEU A 73 -21.41 -12.52 14.71
N LEU A 74 -21.05 -11.58 15.58
CA LEU A 74 -19.98 -11.69 16.56
C LEU A 74 -20.55 -11.46 17.96
N ASP A 75 -20.24 -12.36 18.90
CA ASP A 75 -20.61 -12.17 20.29
C ASP A 75 -19.82 -11.02 20.89
N THR A 76 -20.50 -9.94 21.29
CA THR A 76 -19.86 -8.81 21.99
C THR A 76 -19.95 -8.93 23.50
N PHE A 77 -20.75 -9.89 23.99
CA PHE A 77 -21.01 -10.08 25.40
C PHE A 77 -21.44 -11.53 25.68
N ILE A 78 -20.72 -12.22 26.56
CA ILE A 78 -21.06 -13.57 27.01
C ILE A 78 -20.99 -13.56 28.54
N ASP A 79 -22.13 -13.81 29.19
CA ASP A 79 -22.31 -13.69 30.64
C ASP A 79 -21.97 -12.30 31.20
N ASP A 80 -20.78 -12.12 31.79
CA ASP A 80 -20.26 -10.85 32.33
C ASP A 80 -18.99 -10.39 31.59
N ILE A 81 -18.65 -11.06 30.48
CA ILE A 81 -17.42 -10.86 29.72
C ILE A 81 -17.73 -10.00 28.50
N ILE A 82 -17.03 -8.87 28.39
CA ILE A 82 -17.09 -7.99 27.23
C ILE A 82 -16.10 -8.49 26.19
N ILE A 83 -16.53 -8.59 24.93
CA ILE A 83 -15.68 -9.02 23.83
C ILE A 83 -15.65 -7.93 22.77
N ASN A 84 -14.44 -7.45 22.49
CA ASN A 84 -14.17 -6.52 21.40
C ASN A 84 -13.50 -7.27 20.25
N TRP A 85 -13.84 -6.88 19.03
CA TRP A 85 -13.36 -7.55 17.83
C TRP A 85 -12.58 -6.59 16.95
N SER A 86 -11.53 -7.09 16.31
CA SER A 86 -10.80 -6.37 15.27
C SER A 86 -10.48 -7.30 14.10
N SER A 87 -10.31 -6.70 12.92
CA SER A 87 -9.95 -7.39 11.68
C SER A 87 -8.57 -6.96 11.23
N SER A 88 -7.76 -7.90 10.74
CA SER A 88 -6.49 -7.58 10.09
C SER A 88 -6.67 -6.94 8.71
N ASN A 89 -7.87 -7.00 8.13
CA ASN A 89 -8.20 -6.42 6.83
C ASN A 89 -9.66 -5.94 6.79
N GLU A 90 -9.88 -4.70 7.23
CA GLU A 90 -11.22 -4.08 7.27
C GLU A 90 -11.85 -3.86 5.90
N ARG A 91 -11.08 -3.95 4.80
CA ARG A 91 -11.64 -3.89 3.44
C ARG A 91 -12.35 -5.18 3.04
N ILE A 92 -11.89 -6.33 3.56
CA ILE A 92 -12.44 -7.65 3.25
C ILE A 92 -13.43 -8.10 4.32
N ILE A 93 -13.11 -7.90 5.60
CA ILE A 93 -14.06 -8.14 6.71
C ILE A 93 -14.09 -6.88 7.57
N SER A 94 -15.15 -6.08 7.41
CA SER A 94 -15.39 -4.89 8.23
C SER A 94 -16.25 -5.25 9.44
N ILE A 95 -15.87 -4.80 10.63
CA ILE A 95 -16.57 -5.10 11.87
C ILE A 95 -17.22 -3.83 12.42
N ASN A 96 -18.53 -3.90 12.68
CA ASN A 96 -19.26 -2.83 13.34
C ASN A 96 -20.10 -3.41 14.48
N GLY A 97 -19.58 -3.28 15.70
CA GLY A 97 -20.16 -3.91 16.89
C GLY A 97 -20.16 -5.44 16.76
N GLY A 98 -21.35 -6.05 16.89
CA GLY A 98 -21.53 -7.50 16.79
C GLY A 98 -21.77 -8.03 15.38
N THR A 99 -21.38 -7.29 14.34
CA THR A 99 -21.62 -7.69 12.94
C THR A 99 -20.35 -7.55 12.11
N ALA A 100 -19.98 -8.62 11.42
CA ALA A 100 -18.87 -8.69 10.48
C ALA A 100 -19.40 -8.77 9.05
N ASN A 101 -19.17 -7.74 8.23
CA ASN A 101 -19.58 -7.71 6.83
C ASN A 101 -18.42 -8.18 5.94
N VAL A 102 -18.72 -9.16 5.08
CA VAL A 102 -17.73 -9.80 4.19
C VAL A 102 -17.82 -9.21 2.79
N LEU A 103 -16.68 -8.83 2.24
CA LEU A 103 -16.51 -8.45 0.84
C LEU A 103 -15.63 -9.50 0.16
N HIS A 104 -16.21 -10.24 -0.77
CA HIS A 104 -15.48 -11.25 -1.52
C HIS A 104 -14.47 -10.58 -2.48
N PRO A 105 -13.17 -10.95 -2.40
CA PRO A 105 -12.17 -10.43 -3.32
C PRO A 105 -12.47 -10.90 -4.75
N ARG A 106 -12.06 -10.10 -5.73
CA ARG A 106 -12.09 -10.49 -7.15
C ARG A 106 -10.67 -10.75 -7.65
N GLY A 107 -10.57 -11.51 -8.74
CA GLY A 107 -9.28 -11.94 -9.31
C GLY A 107 -8.89 -13.38 -8.95
N GLY A 108 -9.84 -14.19 -8.46
CA GLY A 108 -9.65 -15.63 -8.28
C GLY A 108 -8.68 -16.05 -7.16
N VAL A 109 -8.26 -15.13 -6.28
CA VAL A 109 -7.34 -15.44 -5.16
C VAL A 109 -8.04 -15.23 -3.82
N ASP A 110 -8.24 -16.34 -3.09
CA ASP A 110 -8.80 -16.32 -1.74
C ASP A 110 -7.96 -15.48 -0.79
N GLN A 111 -8.63 -14.76 0.12
CA GLN A 111 -7.96 -13.91 1.09
C GLN A 111 -8.07 -14.46 2.50
N LYS A 112 -6.93 -14.55 3.19
CA LYS A 112 -6.88 -14.91 4.61
C LYS A 112 -6.96 -13.67 5.48
N VAL A 113 -7.97 -13.60 6.33
CA VAL A 113 -8.20 -12.51 7.26
C VAL A 113 -8.14 -13.03 8.68
N LYS A 114 -7.35 -12.35 9.52
CA LYS A 114 -7.25 -12.67 10.94
C LYS A 114 -8.21 -11.79 11.73
N ILE A 115 -9.15 -12.43 12.42
CA ILE A 115 -10.10 -11.76 13.31
C ILE A 115 -9.65 -12.00 14.75
N THR A 116 -9.44 -10.92 15.51
CA THR A 116 -8.97 -10.98 16.90
C THR A 116 -10.10 -10.66 17.86
N ALA A 117 -10.47 -11.61 18.72
CA ALA A 117 -11.35 -11.39 19.86
C ALA A 117 -10.52 -10.96 21.08
N SER A 118 -10.86 -9.85 21.70
CA SER A 118 -10.28 -9.37 22.96
C SER A 118 -11.34 -9.37 24.04
N ALA A 119 -11.21 -10.26 25.02
CA ALA A 119 -12.17 -10.46 26.09
C ALA A 119 -11.70 -9.80 27.40
N PHE A 120 -12.63 -9.18 28.11
CA PHE A 120 -12.37 -8.41 29.33
C PHE A 120 -13.30 -8.83 30.45
N LEU A 121 -12.73 -9.02 31.64
CA LEU A 121 -13.48 -9.25 32.87
C LEU A 121 -12.72 -8.61 34.04
N ARG A 122 -13.31 -7.57 34.64
CA ARG A 122 -12.67 -6.74 35.67
C ARG A 122 -11.32 -6.19 35.17
N ASP A 123 -10.21 -6.58 35.81
CA ASP A 123 -8.85 -6.14 35.48
C ASP A 123 -8.11 -7.13 34.55
N ALA A 124 -8.74 -8.27 34.22
CA ALA A 124 -8.15 -9.27 33.34
C ALA A 124 -8.54 -9.03 31.87
N ALA A 125 -7.59 -9.26 30.96
CA ALA A 125 -7.78 -9.19 29.53
C ALA A 125 -7.02 -10.32 28.83
N VAL A 126 -7.67 -10.99 27.87
CA VAL A 126 -7.08 -12.05 27.04
C VAL A 126 -7.56 -11.89 25.61
N SER A 127 -6.74 -12.26 24.63
CA SER A 127 -7.14 -12.30 23.23
C SER A 127 -6.98 -13.67 22.58
N ARG A 128 -7.74 -13.91 21.50
CA ARG A 128 -7.65 -15.08 20.63
C ARG A 128 -7.82 -14.65 19.18
N ASP A 129 -6.99 -15.21 18.30
CA ASP A 129 -7.07 -15.00 16.86
C ASP A 129 -7.84 -16.15 16.18
N PHE A 130 -8.63 -15.79 15.17
CA PHE A 130 -9.34 -16.69 14.26
C PHE A 130 -8.85 -16.41 12.84
N GLU A 131 -8.43 -17.45 12.12
CA GLU A 131 -8.08 -17.34 10.71
C GLU A 131 -9.33 -17.66 9.87
N ILE A 132 -9.80 -16.68 9.09
CA ILE A 132 -10.94 -16.80 8.19
C ILE A 132 -10.42 -16.73 6.76
N THR A 133 -10.89 -17.63 5.89
CA THR A 133 -10.60 -17.61 4.45
C THR A 133 -11.83 -17.11 3.71
N VAL A 134 -11.71 -15.97 3.04
CA VAL A 134 -12.78 -15.41 2.20
C VAL A 134 -12.53 -15.83 0.76
N ALA A 135 -13.43 -16.66 0.24
CA ALA A 135 -13.35 -17.17 -1.13
C ALA A 135 -13.40 -16.05 -2.17
N ALA A 136 -12.55 -16.10 -3.17
CA ALA A 136 -12.59 -15.17 -4.28
C ALA A 136 -13.70 -15.49 -5.27
N LEU A 137 -14.22 -14.44 -5.91
CA LEU A 137 -15.05 -14.57 -7.10
C LEU A 137 -14.17 -14.88 -8.33
N GLU A 138 -14.77 -15.54 -9.32
CA GLU A 138 -14.11 -15.81 -10.61
C GLU A 138 -13.50 -14.54 -11.20
N ASP A 139 -12.32 -14.72 -11.82
CA ASP A 139 -11.64 -13.65 -12.52
C ASP A 139 -12.25 -13.44 -13.91
N ASP A 140 -13.01 -12.35 -14.06
CA ASP A 140 -13.57 -11.87 -15.32
C ASP A 140 -12.73 -10.74 -15.95
N SER A 141 -11.45 -10.64 -15.57
CA SER A 141 -10.53 -9.64 -16.12
C SER A 141 -10.23 -9.89 -17.60
N MET A 142 -10.04 -8.79 -18.33
CA MET A 142 -9.44 -8.77 -19.65
C MET A 142 -8.01 -8.21 -19.58
N THR A 143 -7.21 -8.49 -20.61
CA THR A 143 -5.87 -7.90 -20.73
C THR A 143 -5.96 -6.39 -20.86
N ILE A 144 -4.92 -5.65 -20.45
CA ILE A 144 -4.91 -4.20 -20.59
C ILE A 144 -4.98 -3.78 -22.06
N ALA A 145 -4.37 -4.54 -22.98
CA ALA A 145 -4.56 -4.33 -24.41
C ALA A 145 -6.05 -4.42 -24.82
N ASP A 146 -6.81 -5.37 -24.29
CA ASP A 146 -8.24 -5.48 -24.55
C ASP A 146 -9.04 -4.34 -23.90
N VAL A 147 -8.64 -3.86 -22.72
CA VAL A 147 -9.22 -2.66 -22.10
C VAL A 147 -9.01 -1.45 -23.01
N LEU A 148 -7.81 -1.25 -23.53
CA LEU A 148 -7.47 -0.13 -24.40
C LEU A 148 -8.29 -0.15 -25.70
N ASN A 149 -8.51 -1.35 -26.25
CA ASN A 149 -9.31 -1.59 -27.46
C ASN A 149 -10.83 -1.65 -27.22
N SER A 150 -11.28 -1.68 -25.97
CA SER A 150 -12.69 -1.70 -25.62
C SER A 150 -13.41 -0.42 -26.02
N LYS A 151 -14.70 -0.55 -26.32
CA LYS A 151 -15.56 0.57 -26.70
C LYS A 151 -15.66 1.57 -25.54
N VAL A 152 -15.44 2.85 -25.81
CA VAL A 152 -15.68 3.94 -24.83
C VAL A 152 -17.11 3.85 -24.27
N GLY A 153 -17.23 3.92 -22.94
CA GLY A 153 -18.46 3.76 -22.18
C GLY A 153 -18.77 2.33 -21.73
N SER A 154 -18.00 1.32 -22.16
CA SER A 154 -18.17 -0.05 -21.68
C SER A 154 -17.65 -0.21 -20.25
N ARG A 155 -18.24 -1.17 -19.52
CA ARG A 155 -17.64 -1.70 -18.30
C ARG A 155 -16.45 -2.56 -18.68
N VAL A 156 -15.36 -2.39 -17.95
CA VAL A 156 -14.13 -3.17 -18.08
C VAL A 156 -13.65 -3.58 -16.71
N SER A 157 -13.02 -4.74 -16.65
CA SER A 157 -12.37 -5.31 -15.48
C SER A 157 -10.99 -5.76 -15.91
N MET A 158 -9.97 -5.47 -15.12
CA MET A 158 -8.59 -5.78 -15.48
C MET A 158 -7.79 -6.14 -14.25
N HIS A 159 -6.72 -6.88 -14.50
CA HIS A 159 -5.74 -7.29 -13.52
C HIS A 159 -4.36 -6.80 -13.96
N GLY A 160 -3.57 -6.27 -13.03
CA GLY A 160 -2.21 -5.83 -13.32
C GLY A 160 -1.55 -5.20 -12.11
N ILE A 161 -0.35 -4.66 -12.30
CA ILE A 161 0.47 -4.10 -11.23
C ILE A 161 0.44 -2.57 -11.30
N VAL A 162 0.21 -1.92 -10.17
CA VAL A 162 0.29 -0.46 -10.04
C VAL A 162 1.74 -0.04 -10.31
N SER A 163 1.95 0.75 -11.36
CA SER A 163 3.30 1.10 -11.84
C SER A 163 3.71 2.54 -11.56
N ALA A 164 2.76 3.47 -11.46
CA ALA A 164 3.03 4.88 -11.16
C ALA A 164 1.76 5.60 -10.68
N PHE A 165 1.91 6.81 -10.14
CA PHE A 165 0.80 7.68 -9.76
C PHE A 165 0.74 8.93 -10.61
N LEU A 166 -0.47 9.43 -10.84
CA LEU A 166 -0.67 10.81 -11.30
C LEU A 166 -1.25 11.61 -10.14
N TYR A 167 -0.58 12.70 -9.77
CA TYR A 167 -1.06 13.60 -8.71
C TYR A 167 -2.17 14.52 -9.23
N ALA A 168 -2.89 15.18 -8.33
CA ALA A 168 -3.89 16.19 -8.65
C ALA A 168 -3.24 17.55 -8.86
N SER A 169 -3.90 18.43 -9.62
CA SER A 169 -3.41 19.78 -9.93
C SER A 169 -4.23 20.81 -9.17
N GLY A 170 -3.62 21.90 -8.70
CA GLY A 170 -4.34 23.01 -8.05
C GLY A 170 -4.17 23.00 -6.53
N ASP A 171 -5.25 23.26 -5.78
CA ASP A 171 -5.18 23.55 -4.34
C ASP A 171 -4.79 22.37 -3.45
N HIS A 172 -4.67 21.16 -4.02
CA HIS A 172 -4.30 19.94 -3.30
C HIS A 172 -3.37 19.02 -4.12
N PRO A 173 -2.13 19.45 -4.41
CA PRO A 173 -1.21 18.69 -5.24
C PRO A 173 -0.62 17.45 -4.55
N GLU A 174 -0.88 17.28 -3.25
CA GLU A 174 -0.54 16.09 -2.48
C GLU A 174 -1.41 14.87 -2.81
N TYR A 175 -2.62 15.08 -3.32
CA TYR A 175 -3.54 13.97 -3.58
C TYR A 175 -3.22 13.25 -4.89
N ARG A 176 -3.35 11.93 -4.87
CA ARG A 176 -3.23 11.11 -6.07
C ARG A 176 -4.55 11.20 -6.86
N ALA A 177 -4.51 11.80 -8.06
CA ALA A 177 -5.66 11.88 -8.96
C ALA A 177 -6.00 10.52 -9.59
N GLY A 178 -5.01 9.64 -9.69
CA GLY A 178 -5.14 8.30 -10.24
C GLY A 178 -3.82 7.55 -10.22
N PHE A 179 -3.81 6.38 -10.81
CA PHE A 179 -2.64 5.50 -10.88
C PHE A 179 -2.61 4.77 -12.21
N TYR A 180 -1.41 4.34 -12.61
CA TYR A 180 -1.19 3.50 -13.77
C TYR A 180 -1.21 2.04 -13.35
N VAL A 181 -1.88 1.20 -14.13
CA VAL A 181 -1.84 -0.27 -13.99
C VAL A 181 -1.19 -0.84 -15.24
N THR A 182 -0.28 -1.79 -15.05
CA THR A 182 0.50 -2.40 -16.12
C THR A 182 0.44 -3.93 -16.03
N ASP A 183 0.25 -4.58 -17.17
CA ASP A 183 0.40 -6.02 -17.38
C ASP A 183 1.37 -6.27 -18.55
N SER A 184 1.55 -7.53 -18.96
CA SER A 184 2.44 -7.86 -20.08
C SER A 184 1.94 -7.40 -21.45
N THR A 185 0.72 -6.89 -21.55
CA THR A 185 0.06 -6.48 -22.79
C THR A 185 -0.06 -4.96 -22.93
N GLY A 186 0.08 -4.20 -21.85
CA GLY A 186 0.10 -2.74 -21.91
C GLY A 186 -0.01 -2.07 -20.54
N THR A 187 -0.20 -0.75 -20.59
CA THR A 187 -0.38 0.11 -19.42
C THR A 187 -1.60 1.01 -19.64
N VAL A 188 -2.42 1.19 -18.61
CA VAL A 188 -3.58 2.10 -18.68
C VAL A 188 -3.70 2.94 -17.41
N TYR A 189 -4.09 4.20 -17.59
CA TYR A 189 -4.38 5.11 -16.50
C TYR A 189 -5.75 4.83 -15.89
N VAL A 190 -5.81 4.72 -14.56
CA VAL A 190 -7.03 4.61 -13.76
C VAL A 190 -7.27 5.95 -13.06
N TYR A 191 -8.34 6.64 -13.44
CA TYR A 191 -8.74 7.91 -12.85
C TYR A 191 -9.83 7.72 -11.80
N GLY A 192 -9.58 8.17 -10.58
CA GLY A 192 -10.56 8.21 -9.49
C GLY A 192 -9.94 8.20 -8.10
N ASN A 193 -10.81 8.27 -7.08
CA ASN A 193 -10.41 8.47 -5.68
C ASN A 193 -9.81 7.23 -5.00
N MET A 194 -9.59 6.13 -5.72
CA MET A 194 -9.03 4.89 -5.18
C MET A 194 -7.49 4.87 -5.17
N ALA A 195 -6.84 5.93 -5.67
CA ALA A 195 -5.38 5.99 -5.75
C ALA A 195 -4.68 6.08 -4.38
N GLU A 196 -5.38 6.52 -3.34
CA GLU A 196 -4.89 6.55 -1.96
C GLU A 196 -4.90 5.16 -1.29
N ASP A 197 -5.55 4.17 -1.91
CA ASP A 197 -5.69 2.82 -1.33
C ASP A 197 -4.57 1.86 -1.75
N VAL A 198 -3.79 2.22 -2.77
CA VAL A 198 -2.81 1.35 -3.42
C VAL A 198 -1.41 1.94 -3.33
N GLU A 199 -0.39 1.12 -3.51
CA GLU A 199 1.01 1.53 -3.63
C GLU A 199 1.62 0.98 -4.93
N VAL A 200 2.71 1.59 -5.41
CA VAL A 200 3.47 1.03 -6.53
C VAL A 200 3.92 -0.40 -6.17
N GLY A 201 3.70 -1.33 -7.09
CA GLY A 201 3.96 -2.76 -6.90
C GLY A 201 2.77 -3.54 -6.32
N ASP A 202 1.67 -2.89 -5.93
CA ASP A 202 0.44 -3.63 -5.63
C ASP A 202 -0.09 -4.28 -6.92
N GLU A 203 -0.35 -5.58 -6.85
CA GLU A 203 -1.11 -6.30 -7.86
C GLU A 203 -2.60 -6.10 -7.55
N VAL A 204 -3.34 -5.58 -8.52
CA VAL A 204 -4.71 -5.10 -8.33
C VAL A 204 -5.65 -5.65 -9.38
N TYR A 205 -6.83 -6.05 -8.93
CA TYR A 205 -8.01 -6.19 -9.77
C TYR A 205 -8.81 -4.89 -9.71
N VAL A 206 -9.14 -4.31 -10.86
CA VAL A 206 -9.85 -3.03 -10.97
C VAL A 206 -11.00 -3.16 -11.97
N SER A 207 -12.20 -2.72 -11.57
CA SER A 207 -13.34 -2.55 -12.48
C SER A 207 -13.76 -1.10 -12.57
N GLY A 208 -14.01 -0.63 -13.80
CA GLY A 208 -14.42 0.75 -14.08
C GLY A 208 -15.08 0.91 -15.43
N ILE A 209 -15.09 2.15 -15.94
CA ILE A 209 -15.66 2.48 -17.25
C ILE A 209 -14.55 2.89 -18.22
N LYS A 210 -14.48 2.23 -19.38
CA LYS A 210 -13.55 2.66 -20.43
C LYS A 210 -13.89 4.07 -20.89
N SER A 211 -12.93 4.97 -20.83
CA SER A 211 -13.10 6.38 -21.19
C SER A 211 -11.90 6.89 -21.99
N VAL A 212 -12.02 8.13 -22.44
CA VAL A 212 -10.95 8.92 -23.08
C VAL A 212 -11.05 10.33 -22.52
N ARG A 213 -9.95 10.85 -21.98
CA ARG A 213 -9.86 12.23 -21.49
C ARG A 213 -8.68 12.92 -22.15
N PHE A 214 -8.93 14.07 -22.76
CA PHE A 214 -7.92 14.79 -23.55
C PHE A 214 -7.25 13.89 -24.60
N ASN A 215 -8.03 13.06 -25.30
CA ASN A 215 -7.54 12.06 -26.25
C ASN A 215 -6.74 10.88 -25.65
N THR A 216 -6.44 10.85 -24.35
CA THR A 216 -5.76 9.74 -23.68
C THR A 216 -6.75 8.67 -23.18
N PRO A 217 -6.57 7.37 -23.52
CA PRO A 217 -7.34 6.27 -22.95
C PRO A 217 -7.19 6.17 -21.43
N GLN A 218 -8.28 5.88 -20.73
CA GLN A 218 -8.27 5.66 -19.28
C GLN A 218 -9.40 4.71 -18.85
N VAL A 219 -9.28 4.17 -17.65
CA VAL A 219 -10.40 3.60 -16.88
C VAL A 219 -10.89 4.68 -15.91
N TYR A 220 -12.15 5.08 -16.05
CA TYR A 220 -12.76 6.17 -15.30
C TYR A 220 -13.68 5.65 -14.20
N ASN A 221 -13.66 6.30 -13.03
CA ASN A 221 -14.50 6.02 -11.87
C ASN A 221 -14.53 4.51 -11.54
N PRO A 222 -13.39 3.95 -11.10
CA PRO A 222 -13.37 2.57 -10.65
C PRO A 222 -14.40 2.40 -9.52
N TYR A 223 -15.21 1.34 -9.62
CA TYR A 223 -16.23 0.99 -8.64
C TYR A 223 -15.89 -0.30 -7.89
N ASN A 224 -14.83 -0.99 -8.30
CA ASN A 224 -14.27 -2.10 -7.56
C ASN A 224 -12.74 -2.08 -7.66
N LEU A 225 -12.07 -2.26 -6.52
CA LEU A 225 -10.63 -2.36 -6.40
C LEU A 225 -10.33 -3.41 -5.33
N THR A 226 -9.60 -4.45 -5.72
CA THR A 226 -9.06 -5.46 -4.80
C THR A 226 -7.54 -5.49 -4.97
N ILE A 227 -6.81 -5.42 -3.86
CA ILE A 227 -5.37 -5.68 -3.84
C ILE A 227 -5.19 -7.18 -3.64
N ILE A 228 -4.60 -7.84 -4.63
CA ILE A 228 -4.38 -9.28 -4.65
C ILE A 228 -3.08 -9.61 -3.92
N SER A 229 -2.01 -8.89 -4.25
CA SER A 229 -0.71 -9.04 -3.61
C SER A 229 0.07 -7.71 -3.62
N ARG A 230 1.16 -7.62 -2.85
CA ARG A 230 1.93 -6.38 -2.67
C ARG A 230 3.41 -6.58 -3.02
N ASN A 231 4.09 -5.49 -3.37
CA ASN A 231 5.54 -5.43 -3.66
C ASN A 231 5.97 -6.26 -4.89
N ASN A 232 5.12 -6.31 -5.91
CA ASN A 232 5.43 -6.92 -7.20
C ASN A 232 6.19 -5.96 -8.11
N THR A 233 6.82 -6.51 -9.15
CA THR A 233 7.48 -5.72 -10.20
C THR A 233 6.58 -5.71 -11.45
N PRO A 234 6.19 -4.54 -11.98
CA PRO A 234 5.45 -4.45 -13.24
C PRO A 234 6.16 -5.20 -14.38
N SER A 235 5.41 -5.90 -15.23
CA SER A 235 5.94 -6.38 -16.51
C SER A 235 6.04 -5.22 -17.48
N TRP A 236 7.14 -5.13 -18.22
CA TRP A 236 7.36 -4.09 -19.24
C TRP A 236 7.42 -4.68 -20.65
N ASP A 237 6.89 -5.88 -20.86
CA ASP A 237 6.98 -6.62 -22.12
C ASP A 237 6.32 -5.89 -23.30
N ALA A 238 5.29 -5.08 -23.01
CA ALA A 238 4.58 -4.28 -24.01
C ALA A 238 5.22 -2.92 -24.31
N VAL A 239 6.29 -2.53 -23.61
CA VAL A 239 6.96 -1.24 -23.81
C VAL A 239 7.76 -1.27 -25.11
N ASP A 240 7.53 -0.30 -26.00
CA ASP A 240 8.32 -0.16 -27.22
C ASP A 240 9.65 0.55 -26.91
N THR A 241 10.74 -0.20 -26.98
CA THR A 241 12.12 0.28 -26.74
C THR A 241 12.86 0.64 -28.03
N SER A 242 12.19 0.60 -29.18
CA SER A 242 12.83 0.73 -30.50
C SER A 242 12.87 2.17 -31.03
N LYS A 243 12.17 3.11 -30.37
CA LYS A 243 11.94 4.46 -30.88
C LYS A 243 12.68 5.53 -30.10
N THR A 244 13.17 6.55 -30.81
CA THR A 244 13.65 7.79 -30.20
C THR A 244 12.49 8.75 -29.88
N VAL A 245 12.78 9.83 -29.14
CA VAL A 245 11.81 10.89 -28.84
C VAL A 245 11.24 11.48 -30.13
N GLU A 246 12.09 11.70 -31.14
CA GLU A 246 11.66 12.19 -32.45
C GLU A 246 10.72 11.22 -33.18
N GLU A 247 11.06 9.92 -33.21
CA GLU A 247 10.23 8.92 -33.88
C GLU A 247 8.86 8.80 -33.21
N ILE A 248 8.81 8.82 -31.88
CA ILE A 248 7.56 8.80 -31.11
C ILE A 248 6.71 10.04 -31.44
N TYR A 249 7.32 11.22 -31.48
CA TYR A 249 6.58 12.44 -31.82
C TYR A 249 5.98 12.38 -33.23
N ASN A 250 6.73 11.85 -34.19
CA ASN A 250 6.30 11.74 -35.58
C ASN A 250 5.16 10.73 -35.80
N LEU A 251 4.91 9.81 -34.87
CA LEU A 251 3.71 8.96 -34.88
C LEU A 251 2.43 9.78 -34.63
N GLY A 252 2.54 10.93 -33.95
CA GLY A 252 1.42 11.77 -33.58
C GLY A 252 0.36 10.98 -32.81
N LYS A 253 -0.84 10.88 -33.38
CA LYS A 253 -1.99 10.23 -32.73
C LYS A 253 -1.75 8.75 -32.44
N ASP A 254 -0.93 8.09 -33.25
CA ASP A 254 -0.65 6.66 -33.10
C ASP A 254 0.27 6.37 -31.90
N ALA A 255 0.92 7.39 -31.33
CA ALA A 255 1.67 7.25 -30.08
C ALA A 255 0.76 7.22 -28.84
N VAL A 256 -0.44 7.79 -28.91
CA VAL A 256 -1.28 8.02 -27.72
C VAL A 256 -1.84 6.71 -27.17
N GLY A 257 -1.67 6.51 -25.86
CA GLY A 257 -2.06 5.29 -25.15
C GLY A 257 -0.99 4.21 -25.11
N ASN A 258 0.17 4.44 -25.73
CA ASN A 258 1.31 3.52 -25.71
C ASN A 258 2.38 3.98 -24.71
N VAL A 259 3.23 3.03 -24.30
CA VAL A 259 4.39 3.29 -23.44
C VAL A 259 5.67 3.03 -24.23
N TYR A 260 6.63 3.94 -24.10
CA TYR A 260 7.93 3.84 -24.75
C TYR A 260 9.05 3.90 -23.72
N GLU A 261 10.16 3.22 -24.01
CA GLU A 261 11.42 3.39 -23.29
C GLU A 261 12.46 4.05 -24.20
N PHE A 262 13.01 5.19 -23.78
CA PHE A 262 13.98 5.95 -24.57
C PHE A 262 14.94 6.75 -23.71
N ASP A 263 16.05 7.15 -24.31
CA ASP A 263 17.00 8.11 -23.73
C ASP A 263 16.59 9.54 -24.08
N ALA A 264 16.65 10.45 -23.11
CA ALA A 264 16.30 11.85 -23.31
C ALA A 264 17.12 12.81 -22.43
N HIS A 265 17.37 14.02 -22.94
CA HIS A 265 17.85 15.14 -22.14
C HIS A 265 16.70 15.72 -21.32
N VAL A 266 16.90 15.82 -20.00
CA VAL A 266 15.98 16.49 -19.09
C VAL A 266 16.27 17.98 -19.10
N SER A 267 15.23 18.79 -19.27
CA SER A 267 15.30 20.23 -19.05
C SER A 267 14.12 20.71 -18.23
N LYS A 268 14.30 21.83 -17.51
CA LYS A 268 13.26 22.47 -16.70
C LYS A 268 13.13 23.93 -17.12
N ASN A 269 11.93 24.36 -17.46
CA ASN A 269 11.71 25.76 -17.83
C ASN A 269 11.54 26.67 -16.60
N GLN A 270 11.46 27.99 -16.81
CA GLN A 270 11.29 28.99 -15.75
C GLN A 270 9.99 28.84 -14.93
N TYR A 271 9.01 28.10 -15.43
CA TYR A 271 7.74 27.82 -14.76
C TYR A 271 7.76 26.49 -13.98
N GLY A 272 8.92 25.82 -13.90
CA GLY A 272 9.10 24.58 -13.18
C GLY A 272 8.75 23.31 -13.97
N LEU A 273 8.39 23.46 -15.24
CA LEU A 273 7.94 22.36 -16.08
C LEU A 273 9.10 21.56 -16.65
N TYR A 274 9.11 20.26 -16.39
CA TYR A 274 10.06 19.32 -16.97
C TYR A 274 9.73 19.01 -18.42
N THR A 275 10.77 18.85 -19.23
CA THR A 275 10.71 18.46 -20.64
C THR A 275 11.77 17.41 -20.92
N LEU A 276 11.37 16.34 -21.59
CA LEU A 276 12.24 15.31 -22.15
C LEU A 276 12.49 15.62 -23.63
N LYS A 277 13.75 15.83 -23.99
CA LYS A 277 14.18 16.17 -25.36
C LYS A 277 14.98 15.01 -25.95
N ASP A 278 14.92 14.85 -27.27
CA ASP A 278 15.77 13.88 -27.98
C ASP A 278 17.26 14.10 -27.66
N ILE A 279 18.05 13.03 -27.57
CA ILE A 279 19.49 13.11 -27.31
C ILE A 279 20.26 13.90 -28.37
N ASN A 280 19.70 14.01 -29.58
CA ASN A 280 20.31 14.79 -30.67
C ASN A 280 19.86 16.27 -30.65
N TYR A 281 19.21 16.71 -29.57
CA TYR A 281 18.77 18.10 -29.39
C TYR A 281 19.95 19.08 -29.44
N LYS A 282 19.85 20.11 -30.28
CA LYS A 282 20.82 21.21 -30.36
C LYS A 282 20.13 22.53 -30.10
N GLU A 283 20.55 23.23 -29.03
CA GLU A 283 19.90 24.46 -28.54
C GLU A 283 19.83 25.59 -29.59
N ASN A 284 20.78 25.63 -30.53
CA ASN A 284 20.85 26.58 -31.65
C ASN A 284 20.92 25.92 -33.04
N GLY A 285 20.71 24.60 -33.12
CA GLY A 285 20.65 23.88 -34.39
C GLY A 285 19.19 23.78 -34.87
N ALA A 286 18.99 23.51 -36.16
CA ALA A 286 17.69 23.10 -36.71
C ALA A 286 17.26 21.69 -36.22
N ALA A 287 17.46 21.40 -34.93
CA ALA A 287 17.06 20.17 -34.28
C ALA A 287 15.61 20.32 -33.81
N PHE A 288 14.81 19.31 -34.11
CA PHE A 288 13.41 19.27 -33.82
C PHE A 288 13.15 19.34 -32.31
N LYS A 289 12.25 20.26 -31.92
CA LYS A 289 11.85 20.45 -30.52
C LYS A 289 10.63 19.60 -30.26
N TYR A 290 10.82 18.43 -29.64
CA TYR A 290 9.71 17.61 -29.19
C TYR A 290 9.62 17.69 -27.68
N TYR A 291 8.42 18.01 -27.22
CA TYR A 291 8.14 18.45 -25.86
C TYR A 291 7.15 17.48 -25.24
N PHE A 292 7.62 16.77 -24.22
CA PHE A 292 6.76 16.01 -23.33
C PHE A 292 6.74 16.74 -21.99
N ALA A 293 5.64 17.46 -21.72
CA ALA A 293 5.44 18.17 -20.47
C ALA A 293 4.77 17.28 -19.42
N GLY A 294 5.38 17.23 -18.22
CA GLY A 294 4.66 16.91 -16.99
C GLY A 294 3.91 18.13 -16.48
N THR A 295 2.66 18.30 -16.92
CA THR A 295 1.61 19.28 -16.49
C THR A 295 1.96 20.78 -16.31
N ILE A 296 1.07 21.65 -16.80
CA ILE A 296 1.23 23.12 -16.86
C ILE A 296 1.00 23.87 -15.53
N THR A 297 0.82 23.17 -14.42
CA THR A 297 0.50 23.78 -13.13
C THR A 297 1.76 24.07 -12.30
N PRO A 298 1.76 25.11 -11.44
CA PRO A 298 2.86 25.40 -10.50
C PRO A 298 3.30 24.21 -9.64
N ASP A 299 2.46 23.17 -9.56
CA ASP A 299 2.67 21.93 -8.83
C ASP A 299 3.51 20.87 -9.57
N ALA A 300 4.20 21.26 -10.66
CA ALA A 300 5.08 20.41 -11.47
C ALA A 300 6.13 19.63 -10.64
N GLU A 301 6.39 20.07 -9.42
CA GLU A 301 7.25 19.39 -8.45
C GLU A 301 6.75 18.00 -8.00
N ASN A 302 5.45 17.75 -7.97
CA ASN A 302 4.88 16.44 -7.63
C ASN A 302 4.65 15.57 -8.88
N TYR A 303 4.31 16.18 -10.02
CA TYR A 303 3.96 15.48 -11.26
C TYR A 303 5.14 14.84 -12.02
N ALA A 304 6.35 15.31 -11.77
CA ALA A 304 7.58 14.78 -12.35
C ALA A 304 8.67 14.72 -11.28
N SER A 305 8.28 14.33 -10.07
CA SER A 305 9.17 14.27 -8.91
C SER A 305 10.40 13.38 -9.17
N GLU A 306 10.25 12.39 -10.04
CA GLU A 306 11.26 11.47 -10.51
C GLU A 306 12.38 12.20 -11.27
N LEU A 307 12.05 13.29 -11.98
CA LEU A 307 13.01 14.11 -12.74
C LEU A 307 13.70 15.18 -11.88
N ARG A 308 13.31 15.35 -10.62
CA ARG A 308 13.91 16.35 -9.73
C ARG A 308 15.41 16.10 -9.54
N GLY A 309 16.19 17.17 -9.68
CA GLY A 309 17.65 17.11 -9.56
C GLY A 309 18.33 16.47 -10.77
N LYS A 310 17.59 16.24 -11.86
CA LYS A 310 18.11 15.66 -13.10
C LYS A 310 18.21 16.65 -14.25
N GLU A 311 18.11 17.94 -13.98
CA GLU A 311 18.22 18.98 -14.98
C GLU A 311 19.56 18.91 -15.73
N ASN A 312 19.52 19.00 -17.06
CA ASN A 312 20.67 18.90 -17.99
C ASN A 312 21.33 17.52 -18.04
N GLN A 313 20.62 16.47 -17.65
CA GLN A 313 21.13 15.10 -17.67
C GLN A 313 20.48 14.27 -18.76
N ILE A 314 21.17 13.25 -19.24
CA ILE A 314 20.56 12.19 -20.04
C ILE A 314 20.01 11.13 -19.09
N VAL A 315 18.73 10.79 -19.28
CA VAL A 315 18.02 9.77 -18.52
C VAL A 315 17.41 8.76 -19.48
N ARG A 316 17.35 7.49 -19.04
CA ARG A 316 16.50 6.48 -19.68
C ARG A 316 15.18 6.40 -18.94
N VAL A 317 14.07 6.59 -19.64
CA VAL A 317 12.74 6.69 -19.03
C VAL A 317 11.75 5.75 -19.69
N LYS A 318 10.82 5.21 -18.89
CA LYS A 318 9.57 4.64 -19.39
C LYS A 318 8.49 5.71 -19.32
N PHE A 319 7.84 5.97 -20.45
CA PHE A 319 6.96 7.12 -20.59
C PHE A 319 5.64 6.73 -21.23
N ALA A 320 4.53 6.96 -20.52
CA ALA A 320 3.18 6.78 -21.03
C ALA A 320 2.77 8.01 -21.86
N VAL A 321 2.55 7.83 -23.16
CA VAL A 321 2.20 8.93 -24.06
C VAL A 321 0.70 9.19 -24.04
N GLY A 322 0.34 10.41 -23.68
CA GLY A 322 -0.98 10.99 -23.81
C GLY A 322 -1.02 12.16 -24.79
N ALA A 323 -2.15 12.86 -24.83
CA ALA A 323 -2.29 14.10 -25.58
C ALA A 323 -3.11 15.14 -24.80
N ASN A 324 -3.11 16.38 -25.27
CA ASN A 324 -4.07 17.41 -24.85
C ASN A 324 -5.27 17.45 -25.83
N GLN A 325 -6.18 18.41 -25.66
CA GLN A 325 -7.34 18.60 -26.55
C GLN A 325 -6.95 18.90 -28.01
N ASP A 326 -5.80 19.53 -28.22
CA ASP A 326 -5.28 19.97 -29.51
C ASP A 326 -4.35 18.94 -30.18
N TRP A 327 -4.22 17.74 -29.59
CA TRP A 327 -3.31 16.67 -30.01
C TRP A 327 -1.81 16.96 -29.84
N ASP A 328 -1.44 17.95 -29.02
CA ASP A 328 -0.06 18.05 -28.55
C ASP A 328 0.24 16.88 -27.63
N LEU A 329 1.28 16.13 -27.97
CA LEU A 329 1.72 15.00 -27.18
C LEU A 329 2.25 15.47 -25.83
N ARG A 330 1.93 14.69 -24.80
CA ARG A 330 2.39 14.85 -23.43
C ARG A 330 2.38 13.48 -22.77
N GLY A 331 2.61 13.40 -21.48
CA GLY A 331 2.52 12.12 -20.79
C GLY A 331 3.19 12.15 -19.45
N ASP A 332 3.33 10.96 -18.89
CA ASP A 332 3.78 10.76 -17.53
C ASP A 332 4.97 9.80 -17.50
N VAL A 333 5.95 10.11 -16.65
CA VAL A 333 7.08 9.25 -16.38
C VAL A 333 6.59 8.12 -15.49
N LEU A 334 6.74 6.88 -15.95
CA LEU A 334 6.37 5.70 -15.18
C LEU A 334 7.56 5.15 -14.39
N ASP A 335 8.77 5.29 -14.94
CA ASP A 335 10.00 4.76 -14.36
C ASP A 335 11.24 5.47 -14.93
N ILE A 336 12.32 5.54 -14.16
CA ILE A 336 13.65 6.03 -14.59
C ILE A 336 14.67 4.91 -14.39
N VAL A 337 15.17 4.37 -15.49
CA VAL A 337 15.97 3.13 -15.50
C VAL A 337 17.44 3.38 -15.19
N SER A 338 18.01 4.51 -15.62
CA SER A 338 19.42 4.84 -15.39
C SER A 338 19.74 6.31 -15.64
N TYR A 339 20.89 6.75 -15.13
CA TYR A 339 21.42 8.10 -15.27
C TYR A 339 22.92 8.04 -15.59
N GLU A 340 23.34 8.77 -16.63
CA GLU A 340 24.75 9.15 -16.83
C GLU A 340 24.89 10.65 -16.62
N LYS A 341 25.80 11.04 -15.72
CA LYS A 341 26.20 12.43 -15.57
C LYS A 341 27.05 12.80 -16.78
N GLU A 342 26.58 13.73 -17.60
CA GLU A 342 27.53 14.45 -18.46
C GLU A 342 28.51 15.18 -17.53
N GLU A 343 29.75 14.68 -17.47
CA GLU A 343 30.84 15.49 -16.96
C GLU A 343 30.95 16.70 -17.90
N GLU A 344 30.59 17.88 -17.40
CA GLU A 344 30.94 19.14 -18.06
C GLU A 344 32.46 19.11 -18.28
N LYS A 345 32.87 18.88 -19.53
CA LYS A 345 34.22 19.24 -19.97
C LYS A 345 34.29 20.75 -19.91
N ASP A 346 34.78 21.23 -18.79
CA ASP A 346 35.17 22.61 -18.55
C ASP A 346 36.20 22.97 -19.62
N SER A 347 35.74 23.48 -20.77
CA SER A 347 36.59 23.99 -21.83
C SER A 347 37.09 25.37 -21.42
N GLN A 348 37.86 25.45 -20.33
CA GLN A 348 38.81 26.52 -20.13
C GLN A 348 40.07 26.21 -20.94
N GLU A 349 39.98 26.36 -22.26
CA GLU A 349 41.17 26.66 -23.06
C GLU A 349 41.58 28.09 -22.69
N SER A 350 42.53 28.19 -21.75
CA SER A 350 43.23 29.42 -21.43
C SER A 350 43.99 29.90 -22.67
N TRP A 351 43.47 30.92 -23.32
CA TRP A 351 44.22 31.72 -24.29
C TRP A 351 45.30 32.52 -23.55
N GLU A 352 46.56 32.10 -23.64
CA GLU A 352 47.69 32.98 -23.33
C GLU A 352 48.01 33.86 -24.55
N PRO A 353 48.04 35.20 -24.42
CA PRO A 353 48.53 36.05 -25.50
C PRO A 353 50.06 36.11 -25.50
N PHE A 354 50.63 36.00 -26.70
CA PHE A 354 52.05 36.22 -27.00
C PHE A 354 52.46 37.70 -26.88
#